data_AF-A0A957PCH2-F1
#
_entry.id   AF-A0A957PCH2-F1
#
_cell.length_a   1.000
_cell.length_b   1.000
_cell.length_c   1.000
_cell.angle_alpha   90.00
_cell.angle_beta   90.00
_cell.angle_gamma   90.00
#
_symmetry.space_group_name_H-M   'P 1'
#
loop_
_entity.id
_entity.type
_entity.pdbx_description
1 polymer ?
#
loop_
_entity_poly.entity_id
_entity_poly.type
_entity_poly.pdbx_seq_one_letter_code
_entity_poly.pdbx_strand_id
1 'polypeptide(L)'
;MREVAISMNSKCHAETHYFVTQANLAQQNIKFRDVFIPPPKQELFASQHVDYRDAFIKAFALKQELNLRPEDILIVVVDGNLYDHENDEYFFIDSVECPDLGDTTRDRVGLISVYYLEASSSFMKDRRREWDVLSEMERKTTLSQLITLLTLGITATILSPESMILHDEVIGCVMDYCQTPIDVYESLKQGFQFCDECTRVLQQSDEGRSVIKIAAWLNQKPYGGNPLTQEEPLVARLTKRASFIETDSLKENVCEAISYLDVEHVDIGLFLLSREFETVLSKYLKRARAFGRLHSTLPTHLTMSAMISILNREGIITDRAILAFLKEKRNERAHSSMPSLAERKLLMNNAEFVAGLYIDWIKYFDDLYMSLHKKQ
;
A
#
# COMPACT_ATOMS: atom_id res chain seq x y z
N MET A 1 -1.45 -14.62 17.99
CA MET A 1 -1.98 -13.97 16.77
C MET A 1 -0.91 -14.07 15.70
N ARG A 2 -1.23 -14.59 14.51
CA ARG A 2 -0.27 -14.68 13.39
C ARG A 2 -0.05 -13.28 12.79
N GLU A 3 1.16 -13.01 12.34
CA GLU A 3 1.51 -11.79 11.65
C GLU A 3 1.74 -12.06 10.15
N VAL A 4 1.30 -11.12 9.30
CA VAL A 4 1.61 -11.07 7.87
C VAL A 4 2.34 -9.75 7.62
N ALA A 5 3.63 -9.84 7.36
CA ALA A 5 4.46 -8.69 7.01
C ALA A 5 4.56 -8.59 5.49
N ILE A 6 4.31 -7.41 4.93
CA ILE A 6 4.36 -7.17 3.49
C ILE A 6 5.41 -6.10 3.21
N SER A 7 6.38 -6.40 2.36
CA SER A 7 7.42 -5.42 2.05
C SER A 7 6.86 -4.24 1.26
N MET A 8 7.32 -3.04 1.62
CA MET A 8 7.03 -1.83 0.88
C MET A 8 8.03 -1.70 -0.26
N ASN A 9 7.49 -1.60 -1.47
CA ASN A 9 8.24 -1.21 -2.66
C ASN A 9 7.90 0.23 -3.03
N SER A 10 8.85 1.03 -3.53
CA SER A 10 8.57 2.41 -3.96
C SER A 10 7.44 2.49 -4.98
N LYS A 11 7.27 1.48 -5.85
CA LYS A 11 6.21 1.43 -6.85
C LYS A 11 4.81 1.18 -6.28
N CYS A 12 4.69 0.54 -5.12
CA CYS A 12 3.39 0.11 -4.57
C CYS A 12 3.22 0.30 -3.06
N HIS A 13 4.01 1.18 -2.43
CA HIS A 13 4.03 1.33 -0.98
C HIS A 13 2.70 1.82 -0.41
N ALA A 14 2.00 2.71 -1.12
CA ALA A 14 0.72 3.25 -0.70
C ALA A 14 -0.38 2.19 -0.76
N GLU A 15 -0.28 1.32 -1.75
CA GLU A 15 -1.13 0.19 -2.03
C GLU A 15 -0.99 -0.88 -0.96
N THR A 16 0.25 -1.24 -0.64
CA THR A 16 0.58 -2.13 0.48
C THR A 16 0.03 -1.56 1.80
N HIS A 17 0.26 -0.27 2.06
CA HIS A 17 -0.22 0.37 3.28
C HIS A 17 -1.75 0.40 3.38
N TYR A 18 -2.42 0.72 2.26
CA TYR A 18 -3.88 0.67 2.18
C TYR A 18 -4.40 -0.74 2.47
N PHE A 19 -3.82 -1.76 1.83
CA PHE A 19 -4.21 -3.15 2.06
C PHE A 19 -4.08 -3.52 3.54
N VAL A 20 -2.91 -3.27 4.14
CA VAL A 20 -2.64 -3.52 5.57
C VAL A 20 -3.69 -2.86 6.46
N THR A 21 -4.01 -1.61 6.18
CA THR A 21 -5.01 -0.84 6.94
C THR A 21 -6.40 -1.46 6.82
N GLN A 22 -6.86 -1.73 5.60
CA GLN A 22 -8.17 -2.33 5.38
C GLN A 22 -8.27 -3.75 5.95
N ALA A 23 -7.21 -4.54 5.80
CA ALA A 23 -7.17 -5.90 6.31
C ALA A 23 -7.25 -5.95 7.85
N ASN A 24 -6.60 -5.02 8.54
CA ASN A 24 -6.68 -4.90 10.01
C ASN A 24 -8.02 -4.32 10.49
N LEU A 25 -8.74 -3.55 9.67
CA LEU A 25 -10.09 -3.10 9.99
C LEU A 25 -11.13 -4.21 9.81
N ALA A 26 -10.96 -5.06 8.80
CA ALA A 26 -11.92 -6.10 8.45
C ALA A 26 -11.95 -7.26 9.45
N GLN A 27 -10.86 -7.51 10.19
CA GLN A 27 -10.71 -8.68 11.05
C GLN A 27 -9.67 -8.47 12.16
N GLN A 28 -9.61 -9.41 13.12
CA GLN A 28 -8.74 -9.31 14.31
C GLN A 28 -7.86 -10.55 14.59
N ASN A 29 -7.92 -11.60 13.76
CA ASN A 29 -7.19 -12.86 13.99
C ASN A 29 -5.78 -12.88 13.38
N ILE A 30 -5.55 -12.02 12.39
CA ILE A 30 -4.28 -11.85 11.70
C ILE A 30 -3.87 -10.39 11.85
N LYS A 31 -2.62 -10.14 12.20
CA LYS A 31 -2.06 -8.80 12.19
C LYS A 31 -1.30 -8.58 10.89
N PHE A 32 -1.79 -7.67 10.06
CA PHE A 32 -1.05 -7.22 8.89
C PHE A 32 -0.15 -6.06 9.27
N ARG A 33 1.07 -6.02 8.74
CA ARG A 33 1.92 -4.84 8.78
C ARG A 33 2.68 -4.67 7.48
N ASP A 34 2.93 -3.44 7.11
CA ASP A 34 3.89 -3.08 6.09
C ASP A 34 5.30 -3.01 6.68
N VAL A 35 6.31 -3.38 5.89
CA VAL A 35 7.72 -3.32 6.29
C VAL A 35 8.55 -2.59 5.25
N PHE A 36 9.19 -1.51 5.66
CA PHE A 36 10.12 -0.80 4.81
C PHE A 36 11.44 -1.57 4.74
N ILE A 37 11.79 -2.07 3.55
CA ILE A 37 13.11 -2.64 3.29
C ILE A 37 14.07 -1.48 3.04
N PRO A 38 15.21 -1.37 3.76
CA PRO A 38 16.15 -0.27 3.54
C PRO A 38 16.82 -0.36 2.15
N PRO A 39 17.23 0.77 1.53
CA PRO A 39 17.71 0.80 0.14
C PRO A 39 18.78 -0.24 -0.22
N PRO A 40 19.83 -0.50 0.60
CA PRO A 40 20.83 -1.52 0.29
C PRO A 40 20.24 -2.94 0.15
N LYS A 41 19.10 -3.19 0.79
CA LYS A 41 18.38 -4.46 0.71
C LYS A 41 17.30 -4.44 -0.37
N GLN A 42 16.81 -3.26 -0.79
CA GLN A 42 15.91 -3.15 -1.94
C GLN A 42 16.64 -3.58 -3.22
N GLU A 43 17.91 -3.23 -3.37
CA GLU A 43 18.77 -3.68 -4.47
C GLU A 43 18.83 -5.21 -4.59
N LEU A 44 18.66 -5.95 -3.49
CA LEU A 44 18.62 -7.41 -3.50
C LEU A 44 17.40 -7.97 -4.24
N PHE A 45 16.34 -7.17 -4.34
CA PHE A 45 15.07 -7.46 -4.99
C PHE A 45 14.78 -6.51 -6.17
N ALA A 46 15.78 -5.75 -6.63
CA ALA A 46 15.65 -4.77 -7.70
C ALA A 46 16.71 -5.06 -8.79
N SER A 47 16.31 -5.84 -9.78
CA SER A 47 17.09 -6.18 -10.97
C SER A 47 16.13 -6.40 -12.12
N GLN A 48 16.57 -6.17 -13.37
CA GLN A 48 15.74 -6.49 -14.53
C GLN A 48 15.29 -7.96 -14.51
N HIS A 49 16.16 -8.85 -14.04
CA HIS A 49 15.90 -10.27 -13.86
C HIS A 49 16.30 -10.66 -12.43
N VAL A 50 15.35 -11.20 -11.67
CA VAL A 50 15.54 -11.72 -10.30
C VAL A 50 15.23 -13.23 -10.27
N ASP A 51 16.26 -14.06 -10.04
CA ASP A 51 16.05 -15.50 -9.87
C ASP A 51 15.21 -15.75 -8.61
N TYR A 52 14.12 -16.51 -8.74
CA TYR A 52 13.17 -16.67 -7.64
C TYR A 52 13.80 -17.41 -6.44
N ARG A 53 14.73 -18.35 -6.65
CA ARG A 53 15.40 -19.09 -5.56
C ARG A 53 16.30 -18.18 -4.77
N ASP A 54 17.10 -17.37 -5.46
CA ASP A 54 17.93 -16.35 -4.83
C ASP A 54 17.07 -15.35 -4.05
N ALA A 55 15.92 -14.94 -4.60
CA ALA A 55 14.97 -14.07 -3.92
C ALA A 55 14.39 -14.70 -2.65
N PHE A 56 14.03 -15.98 -2.67
CA PHE A 56 13.58 -16.69 -1.46
C PHE A 56 14.66 -16.76 -0.39
N ILE A 57 15.89 -17.12 -0.75
CA ILE A 57 17.02 -17.17 0.20
C ILE A 57 17.18 -15.81 0.90
N LYS A 58 17.13 -14.72 0.14
CA LYS A 58 17.18 -13.35 0.67
C LYS A 58 15.98 -13.02 1.54
N ALA A 59 14.78 -13.44 1.14
CA ALA A 59 13.55 -13.21 1.89
C ALA A 59 13.53 -13.99 3.21
N PHE A 60 14.04 -15.23 3.26
CA PHE A 60 14.20 -15.99 4.51
C PHE A 60 15.16 -15.29 5.48
N ALA A 61 16.29 -14.78 4.98
CA ALA A 61 17.20 -13.97 5.79
C ALA A 61 16.51 -12.70 6.31
N LEU A 62 15.77 -12.00 5.46
CA LEU A 62 15.00 -10.82 5.86
C LEU A 62 13.94 -11.14 6.92
N LYS A 63 13.26 -12.29 6.82
CA LYS A 63 12.28 -12.76 7.80
C LYS A 63 12.89 -12.88 9.19
N GLN A 64 14.10 -13.46 9.28
CA GLN A 64 14.85 -13.57 10.53
C GLN A 64 15.23 -12.20 11.10
N GLU A 65 15.72 -11.28 10.27
CA GLU A 65 16.07 -9.92 10.69
C GLU A 65 14.86 -9.11 11.20
N LEU A 66 13.69 -9.34 10.60
CA LEU A 66 12.42 -8.73 11.02
C LEU A 66 11.85 -9.36 12.29
N ASN A 67 12.53 -10.36 12.88
CA ASN A 67 12.11 -11.14 14.04
C ASN A 67 10.72 -11.75 13.88
N LEU A 68 10.38 -12.18 12.65
CA LEU A 68 9.14 -12.88 12.37
C LEU A 68 9.27 -14.34 12.82
N ARG A 69 8.20 -14.89 13.41
CA ARG A 69 8.19 -16.28 13.86
C ARG A 69 8.04 -17.23 12.69
N PRO A 70 8.38 -18.53 12.85
CA PRO A 70 8.20 -19.52 11.79
C PRO A 70 6.79 -19.53 11.21
N GLU A 71 5.76 -19.41 12.05
CA GLU A 71 4.36 -19.41 11.63
C GLU A 71 3.88 -18.09 11.00
N ASP A 72 4.64 -17.00 11.13
CA ASP A 72 4.31 -15.71 10.51
C ASP A 72 4.63 -15.76 9.01
N ILE A 73 3.92 -14.93 8.23
CA ILE A 73 4.06 -14.87 6.78
C ILE A 73 4.86 -13.61 6.41
N LEU A 74 5.82 -13.75 5.50
CA LEU A 74 6.49 -12.62 4.88
C LEU A 74 6.16 -12.60 3.38
N ILE A 75 5.58 -11.51 2.90
CA ILE A 75 5.31 -11.26 1.49
C ILE A 75 6.29 -10.19 1.02
N VAL A 76 7.13 -10.51 0.03
CA VAL A 76 8.12 -9.58 -0.52
C VAL A 76 7.69 -9.14 -1.91
N VAL A 77 7.49 -7.83 -2.09
CA VAL A 77 7.32 -7.21 -3.40
C VAL A 77 8.69 -6.94 -4.04
N VAL A 78 8.90 -7.52 -5.22
CA VAL A 78 10.14 -7.54 -5.99
C VAL A 78 10.02 -6.59 -7.19
N ASP A 79 10.94 -5.62 -7.29
CA ASP A 79 11.04 -4.70 -8.43
C ASP A 79 11.90 -5.29 -9.55
N GLY A 80 11.42 -6.39 -10.12
CA GLY A 80 12.16 -7.14 -11.11
C GLY A 80 11.36 -8.31 -11.67
N ASN A 81 11.75 -8.78 -12.86
CA ASN A 81 11.16 -9.96 -13.45
C ASN A 81 11.53 -11.17 -12.60
N LEU A 82 10.57 -11.80 -11.93
CA LEU A 82 10.84 -13.05 -11.22
C LEU A 82 10.88 -14.17 -12.25
N TYR A 83 11.96 -14.93 -12.27
CA TYR A 83 12.14 -15.99 -13.25
C TYR A 83 12.83 -17.21 -12.64
N ASP A 84 12.68 -18.35 -13.31
CA ASP A 84 13.44 -19.56 -13.03
C ASP A 84 14.53 -19.82 -14.08
N HIS A 85 15.28 -20.90 -13.90
CA HIS A 85 16.30 -21.34 -14.84
C HIS A 85 15.80 -21.67 -16.26
N GLU A 86 14.50 -21.90 -16.46
CA GLU A 86 13.87 -22.13 -17.77
C GLU A 86 13.44 -20.80 -18.43
N ASN A 87 13.56 -19.68 -17.72
CA ASN A 87 13.09 -18.32 -18.05
C ASN A 87 11.57 -18.19 -18.05
N ASP A 88 10.88 -19.04 -17.30
CA ASP A 88 9.46 -18.84 -17.05
C ASP A 88 9.31 -17.66 -16.09
N GLU A 89 8.49 -16.68 -16.49
CA GLU A 89 8.21 -15.50 -15.67
C GLU A 89 7.15 -15.85 -14.61
N TYR A 90 7.39 -15.42 -13.37
CA TYR A 90 6.47 -15.61 -12.26
C TYR A 90 5.82 -14.28 -11.88
N PHE A 91 4.50 -14.29 -11.82
CA PHE A 91 3.70 -13.17 -11.35
C PHE A 91 3.77 -13.02 -9.83
N PHE A 92 3.59 -14.16 -9.16
CA PHE A 92 3.93 -14.38 -7.78
C PHE A 92 4.35 -15.85 -7.63
N ILE A 93 4.99 -16.17 -6.53
CA ILE A 93 5.33 -17.54 -6.15
C ILE A 93 5.42 -17.60 -4.64
N ASP A 94 5.01 -18.70 -4.04
CA ASP A 94 5.16 -18.91 -2.61
C ASP A 94 6.05 -20.11 -2.29
N SER A 95 6.60 -20.12 -1.08
CA SER A 95 7.59 -21.10 -0.66
C SER A 95 7.04 -22.53 -0.58
N VAL A 96 5.72 -22.73 -0.63
CA VAL A 96 5.09 -24.06 -0.64
C VAL A 96 5.25 -24.72 -2.01
N GLU A 97 5.23 -23.92 -3.08
CA GLU A 97 5.33 -24.39 -4.47
C GLU A 97 6.78 -24.70 -4.91
N CYS A 98 7.77 -24.40 -4.07
CA CYS A 98 9.20 -24.59 -4.36
C CYS A 98 9.82 -25.72 -3.51
N PRO A 99 9.59 -27.01 -3.84
CA PRO A 99 10.09 -28.14 -3.06
C PRO A 99 11.62 -28.24 -3.03
N ASP A 100 12.29 -27.64 -4.01
CA ASP A 100 13.73 -27.56 -4.18
C ASP A 100 14.42 -26.60 -3.19
N LEU A 101 13.67 -25.75 -2.47
CA LEU A 101 14.19 -24.94 -1.37
C LEU A 101 14.45 -25.75 -0.09
N GLY A 102 14.11 -27.05 -0.07
CA GLY A 102 14.35 -27.97 1.04
C GLY A 102 13.39 -27.75 2.23
N ASP A 103 13.86 -28.02 3.46
CA ASP A 103 13.04 -27.86 4.68
C ASP A 103 12.61 -26.40 4.96
N THR A 104 13.14 -25.43 4.22
CA THR A 104 12.78 -24.00 4.31
C THR A 104 11.41 -23.68 3.70
N THR A 105 10.75 -24.64 3.03
CA THR A 105 9.34 -24.54 2.61
C THR A 105 8.38 -24.21 3.77
N ARG A 106 8.82 -24.45 5.03
CA ARG A 106 8.10 -24.09 6.26
C ARG A 106 8.17 -22.61 6.63
N ASP A 107 9.00 -21.82 5.96
CA ASP A 107 9.25 -20.42 6.31
C ASP A 107 8.20 -19.45 5.73
N ARG A 108 7.14 -19.94 5.07
CA ARG A 108 5.91 -19.17 4.76
C ARG A 108 6.23 -17.81 4.12
N VAL A 109 6.98 -17.85 3.03
CA VAL A 109 7.33 -16.65 2.27
C VAL A 109 6.54 -16.64 0.98
N GLY A 110 6.04 -15.47 0.58
CA GLY A 110 5.55 -15.22 -0.76
C GLY A 110 6.36 -14.12 -1.44
N LEU A 111 6.55 -14.23 -2.75
CA LEU A 111 7.19 -13.22 -3.58
C LEU A 111 6.15 -12.72 -4.59
N ILE A 112 6.05 -11.39 -4.74
CA ILE A 112 5.21 -10.74 -5.75
C ILE A 112 6.15 -9.95 -6.67
N SER A 113 6.20 -10.24 -7.97
CA SER A 113 6.88 -9.37 -8.92
C SER A 113 6.00 -8.14 -9.17
N VAL A 114 6.54 -6.94 -9.40
CA VAL A 114 5.77 -5.82 -10.01
C VAL A 114 6.17 -5.58 -11.48
N TYR A 115 7.09 -6.39 -12.01
CA TYR A 115 7.63 -6.23 -13.35
C TYR A 115 6.64 -6.60 -14.45
N TYR A 116 5.66 -7.45 -14.16
CA TYR A 116 4.66 -7.84 -15.15
C TYR A 116 3.84 -6.65 -15.70
N LEU A 117 3.86 -5.48 -15.03
CA LEU A 117 3.24 -4.25 -15.53
C LEU A 117 4.09 -3.48 -16.54
N GLU A 118 5.36 -3.85 -16.68
CA GLU A 118 6.26 -3.25 -17.64
C GLU A 118 5.89 -3.75 -19.04
N ALA A 119 5.91 -2.86 -20.03
CA ALA A 119 5.55 -3.19 -21.41
C ALA A 119 6.46 -4.26 -22.05
N SER A 120 7.60 -4.56 -21.41
CA SER A 120 8.56 -5.59 -21.81
C SER A 120 8.29 -6.98 -21.21
N SER A 121 7.41 -7.11 -20.23
CA SER A 121 7.09 -8.43 -19.64
C SER A 121 6.43 -9.35 -20.67
N SER A 122 6.71 -10.65 -20.57
CA SER A 122 6.06 -11.68 -21.38
C SER A 122 4.54 -11.67 -21.23
N PHE A 123 4.03 -11.40 -20.02
CA PHE A 123 2.60 -11.30 -19.74
C PHE A 123 1.90 -10.17 -20.51
N MET A 124 2.66 -9.15 -20.91
CA MET A 124 2.13 -8.00 -21.63
C MET A 124 2.24 -8.14 -23.15
N LYS A 125 2.94 -9.16 -23.68
CA LYS A 125 3.21 -9.27 -25.12
C LYS A 125 1.94 -9.24 -25.98
N ASP A 126 0.91 -9.98 -25.58
CA ASP A 126 -0.33 -10.11 -26.36
C ASP A 126 -1.35 -9.00 -26.06
N ARG A 127 -1.15 -8.27 -24.97
CA ARG A 127 -2.10 -7.26 -24.45
C ARG A 127 -1.50 -5.87 -24.34
N ARG A 128 -0.29 -5.66 -24.87
CA ARG A 128 0.43 -4.38 -24.85
C ARG A 128 -0.42 -3.21 -25.31
N ARG A 129 -1.26 -3.42 -26.34
CA ARG A 129 -2.16 -2.37 -26.85
C ARG A 129 -3.20 -1.93 -25.83
N GLU A 130 -3.75 -2.85 -25.06
CA GLU A 130 -4.76 -2.55 -24.02
C GLU A 130 -4.11 -1.81 -22.85
N TRP A 131 -2.88 -2.17 -22.49
CA TRP A 131 -2.12 -1.48 -21.46
C TRP A 131 -1.64 -0.09 -21.88
N ASP A 132 -1.19 0.03 -23.14
CA ASP A 132 -0.65 1.27 -23.68
C ASP A 132 -1.70 2.38 -23.74
N VAL A 133 -2.99 2.03 -23.85
CA VAL A 133 -4.10 3.00 -23.81
C VAL A 133 -4.52 3.41 -22.41
N LEU A 134 -4.12 2.68 -21.36
CA LEU A 134 -4.39 3.09 -19.99
C LEU A 134 -3.59 4.34 -19.64
N SER A 135 -4.26 5.33 -19.07
CA SER A 135 -3.62 6.48 -18.43
C SER A 135 -2.69 6.04 -17.29
N GLU A 136 -1.71 6.88 -16.93
CA GLU A 136 -0.81 6.60 -15.81
C GLU A 136 -1.58 6.30 -14.51
N MET A 137 -2.69 7.00 -14.29
CA MET A 137 -3.57 6.79 -13.14
C MET A 137 -4.27 5.43 -13.16
N GLU A 138 -4.78 5.00 -14.31
CA GLU A 138 -5.41 3.68 -14.46
C GLU A 138 -4.38 2.56 -14.23
N ARG A 139 -3.15 2.74 -14.71
CA ARG A 139 -2.05 1.79 -14.45
C ARG A 139 -1.70 1.71 -12.96
N LYS A 140 -1.59 2.87 -12.28
CA LYS A 140 -1.34 2.94 -10.82
C LYS A 140 -2.47 2.26 -10.03
N THR A 141 -3.73 2.54 -10.39
CA THR A 141 -4.89 1.91 -9.74
C THR A 141 -4.90 0.40 -9.94
N THR A 142 -4.59 -0.05 -11.15
CA THR A 142 -4.48 -1.48 -11.47
C THR A 142 -3.40 -2.13 -10.60
N LEU A 143 -2.21 -1.52 -10.49
CA LEU A 143 -1.14 -1.99 -9.59
C LEU A 143 -1.62 -2.12 -8.13
N SER A 144 -2.41 -1.16 -7.64
CA SER A 144 -2.96 -1.22 -6.27
C SER A 144 -3.81 -2.45 -6.02
N GLN A 145 -4.67 -2.75 -6.98
CA GLN A 145 -5.61 -3.84 -6.84
C GLN A 145 -4.90 -5.18 -7.06
N LEU A 146 -3.89 -5.20 -7.92
CA LEU A 146 -3.01 -6.34 -8.10
C LEU A 146 -2.29 -6.72 -6.81
N ILE A 147 -1.61 -5.77 -6.16
CA ILE A 147 -0.95 -6.03 -4.87
C ILE A 147 -1.95 -6.55 -3.85
N THR A 148 -3.16 -5.99 -3.83
CA THR A 148 -4.24 -6.43 -2.94
C THR A 148 -4.63 -7.88 -3.18
N LEU A 149 -4.93 -8.24 -4.43
CA LEU A 149 -5.38 -9.58 -4.81
C LEU A 149 -4.28 -10.62 -4.65
N LEU A 150 -3.07 -10.32 -5.09
CA LEU A 150 -1.92 -11.21 -4.93
C LEU A 150 -1.60 -11.45 -3.46
N THR A 151 -1.67 -10.41 -2.63
CA THR A 151 -1.47 -10.56 -1.19
C THR A 151 -2.54 -11.47 -0.59
N LEU A 152 -3.81 -11.36 -1.00
CA LEU A 152 -4.88 -12.26 -0.57
C LEU A 152 -4.64 -13.70 -1.03
N GLY A 153 -4.30 -13.90 -2.31
CA GLY A 153 -4.04 -15.21 -2.91
C GLY A 153 -2.89 -15.92 -2.20
N ILE A 154 -1.73 -15.28 -2.11
CA ILE A 154 -0.55 -15.81 -1.38
C ILE A 154 -0.89 -16.13 0.08
N THR A 155 -1.58 -15.21 0.77
CA THR A 155 -1.95 -15.45 2.16
C THR A 155 -2.88 -16.66 2.27
N ALA A 156 -3.84 -16.82 1.36
CA ALA A 156 -4.75 -17.97 1.33
C ALA A 156 -4.00 -19.28 1.07
N THR A 157 -3.10 -19.32 0.08
CA THR A 157 -2.28 -20.49 -0.27
C THR A 157 -1.40 -20.91 0.90
N ILE A 158 -0.63 -19.98 1.47
CA ILE A 158 0.28 -20.26 2.59
C ILE A 158 -0.47 -20.73 3.86
N LEU A 159 -1.69 -20.24 4.08
CA LEU A 159 -2.52 -20.67 5.22
C LEU A 159 -3.12 -22.06 5.02
N SER A 160 -3.30 -22.52 3.77
CA SER A 160 -4.00 -23.77 3.43
C SER A 160 -3.27 -24.57 2.35
N PRO A 161 -1.98 -24.90 2.53
CA PRO A 161 -1.11 -25.40 1.45
C PRO A 161 -1.54 -26.75 0.87
N GLU A 162 -2.20 -27.60 1.67
CA GLU A 162 -2.62 -28.94 1.25
C GLU A 162 -3.98 -28.94 0.52
N SER A 163 -4.67 -27.80 0.47
CA SER A 163 -6.08 -27.75 0.04
C SER A 163 -6.43 -26.55 -0.82
N MET A 164 -5.59 -25.52 -0.85
CA MET A 164 -5.68 -24.46 -1.84
C MET A 164 -4.92 -24.89 -3.09
N ILE A 165 -5.68 -25.13 -4.15
CA ILE A 165 -5.14 -25.43 -5.47
C ILE A 165 -5.65 -24.33 -6.39
N LEU A 166 -4.76 -23.79 -7.23
CA LEU A 166 -5.19 -22.98 -8.38
C LEU A 166 -6.08 -23.87 -9.25
N HIS A 167 -7.36 -23.55 -9.33
CA HIS A 167 -8.32 -24.31 -10.13
C HIS A 167 -8.64 -23.54 -11.42
N ASP A 168 -8.80 -24.27 -12.51
CA ASP A 168 -9.11 -23.69 -13.82
C ASP A 168 -10.53 -23.09 -13.83
N GLU A 169 -10.64 -21.82 -14.26
CA GLU A 169 -11.87 -21.18 -14.75
C GLU A 169 -13.01 -20.96 -13.74
N VAL A 170 -12.71 -20.53 -12.52
CA VAL A 170 -13.78 -20.05 -11.61
C VAL A 170 -13.81 -18.52 -11.60
N ILE A 171 -14.39 -17.97 -12.67
CA ILE A 171 -14.58 -16.53 -12.84
C ILE A 171 -15.14 -15.93 -11.55
N GLY A 172 -14.43 -14.93 -11.01
CA GLY A 172 -14.81 -14.28 -9.76
C GLY A 172 -14.00 -14.74 -8.56
N CYS A 173 -13.28 -15.86 -8.65
CA CYS A 173 -12.47 -16.37 -7.55
C CYS A 173 -11.14 -15.61 -7.42
N VAL A 174 -10.73 -15.23 -6.21
CA VAL A 174 -9.39 -14.65 -5.95
C VAL A 174 -8.28 -15.56 -6.50
N MET A 175 -8.40 -16.88 -6.33
CA MET A 175 -7.37 -17.83 -6.79
C MET A 175 -7.33 -17.94 -8.32
N ASP A 176 -8.46 -17.76 -8.99
CA ASP A 176 -8.55 -17.69 -10.45
C ASP A 176 -7.92 -16.39 -10.96
N TYR A 177 -8.29 -15.27 -10.32
CA TYR A 177 -7.77 -13.97 -10.68
C TYR A 177 -6.27 -13.80 -10.46
N CYS A 178 -5.65 -14.60 -9.59
CA CYS A 178 -4.21 -14.56 -9.41
C CYS A 178 -3.41 -15.27 -10.52
N GLN A 179 -4.03 -16.01 -11.45
CA GLN A 179 -3.30 -16.81 -12.43
C GLN A 179 -2.56 -15.97 -13.48
N THR A 180 -3.18 -14.90 -13.95
CA THR A 180 -2.56 -13.99 -14.91
C THR A 180 -2.84 -12.52 -14.57
N PRO A 181 -2.01 -11.58 -15.04
CA PRO A 181 -2.29 -10.15 -14.84
C PRO A 181 -3.63 -9.69 -15.44
N ILE A 182 -4.11 -10.35 -16.49
CA ILE A 182 -5.40 -10.01 -17.11
C ILE A 182 -6.57 -10.45 -16.24
N ASP A 183 -6.48 -11.61 -15.59
CA ASP A 183 -7.54 -12.09 -14.70
C ASP A 183 -7.67 -11.14 -13.51
N VAL A 184 -6.54 -10.66 -12.97
CA VAL A 184 -6.60 -9.60 -11.97
C VAL A 184 -7.28 -8.34 -12.51
N TYR A 185 -6.99 -7.90 -13.73
CA TYR A 185 -7.66 -6.73 -14.29
C TYR A 185 -9.18 -6.92 -14.45
N GLU A 186 -9.62 -8.11 -14.88
CA GLU A 186 -11.05 -8.44 -15.02
C GLU A 186 -11.77 -8.52 -13.67
N SER A 187 -11.08 -8.97 -12.62
CA SER A 187 -11.61 -8.94 -11.25
C SER A 187 -12.06 -7.56 -10.79
N LEU A 188 -11.47 -6.50 -11.36
CA LEU A 188 -11.77 -5.12 -10.96
C LEU A 188 -13.10 -4.64 -11.52
N LYS A 189 -13.45 -5.14 -12.70
CA LYS A 189 -14.72 -4.83 -13.37
C LYS A 189 -15.86 -5.62 -12.74
N GLN A 190 -15.57 -6.85 -12.32
CA GLN A 190 -16.57 -7.82 -11.91
C GLN A 190 -16.68 -7.94 -10.38
N GLY A 191 -15.71 -7.42 -9.65
CA GLY A 191 -15.49 -7.73 -8.24
C GLY A 191 -14.81 -9.09 -8.07
N PHE A 192 -14.45 -9.42 -6.83
CA PHE A 192 -13.81 -10.69 -6.49
C PHE A 192 -14.31 -11.26 -5.17
N GLN A 193 -14.29 -12.58 -5.06
CA GLN A 193 -14.58 -13.34 -3.85
C GLN A 193 -13.80 -14.66 -3.87
N PHE A 194 -13.84 -15.45 -2.81
CA PHE A 194 -13.40 -16.84 -2.92
C PHE A 194 -14.58 -17.69 -3.41
N CYS A 195 -14.34 -18.63 -4.31
CA CYS A 195 -15.38 -19.58 -4.74
C CYS A 195 -15.83 -20.47 -3.57
N ASP A 196 -16.89 -21.27 -3.76
CA ASP A 196 -17.43 -22.13 -2.70
C ASP A 196 -16.40 -23.13 -2.18
N GLU A 197 -15.53 -23.67 -3.05
CA GLU A 197 -14.49 -24.60 -2.67
C GLU A 197 -13.39 -23.95 -1.83
N CYS A 198 -12.80 -22.86 -2.32
CA CYS A 198 -11.81 -22.06 -1.59
C CYS A 198 -12.37 -21.55 -0.25
N THR A 199 -13.63 -21.10 -0.25
CA THR A 199 -14.32 -20.65 0.96
C THR A 199 -14.44 -21.77 1.98
N ARG A 200 -14.86 -22.97 1.55
CA ARG A 200 -14.96 -24.14 2.43
C ARG A 200 -13.60 -24.52 3.03
N VAL A 201 -12.52 -24.44 2.26
CA VAL A 201 -11.16 -24.69 2.75
C VAL A 201 -10.76 -23.64 3.79
N LEU A 202 -10.89 -22.35 3.46
CA LEU A 202 -10.52 -21.25 4.37
C LEU A 202 -11.36 -21.21 5.65
N GLN A 203 -12.61 -21.66 5.60
CA GLN A 203 -13.48 -21.73 6.78
C GLN A 203 -12.99 -22.69 7.87
N GLN A 204 -12.06 -23.60 7.54
CA GLN A 204 -11.51 -24.58 8.48
C GLN A 204 -10.59 -23.96 9.55
N SER A 205 -10.10 -22.73 9.35
CA SER A 205 -9.26 -22.02 10.32
C SER A 205 -9.77 -20.62 10.63
N ASP A 206 -9.39 -20.07 11.78
CA ASP A 206 -9.71 -18.68 12.15
C ASP A 206 -9.02 -17.66 11.24
N GLU A 207 -7.80 -17.97 10.82
CA GLU A 207 -7.04 -17.18 9.88
C GLU A 207 -7.67 -17.21 8.48
N GLY A 208 -8.08 -18.38 7.98
CA GLY A 208 -8.75 -18.47 6.69
C GLY A 208 -10.11 -17.75 6.67
N ARG A 209 -10.90 -17.85 7.75
CA ARG A 209 -12.11 -17.02 7.95
C ARG A 209 -11.80 -15.52 7.91
N SER A 210 -10.67 -15.10 8.46
CA SER A 210 -10.21 -13.71 8.38
C SER A 210 -9.89 -13.30 6.94
N VAL A 211 -9.22 -14.14 6.16
CA VAL A 211 -8.93 -13.86 4.75
C VAL A 211 -10.21 -13.69 3.92
N ILE A 212 -11.23 -14.52 4.15
CA ILE A 212 -12.56 -14.36 3.52
C ILE A 212 -13.18 -13.00 3.87
N LYS A 213 -13.13 -12.60 5.15
CA LYS A 213 -13.66 -11.29 5.59
C LYS A 213 -12.92 -10.13 4.94
N ILE A 214 -11.61 -10.22 4.79
CA ILE A 214 -10.80 -9.19 4.13
C ILE A 214 -11.21 -9.07 2.66
N ALA A 215 -11.32 -10.20 1.94
CA ALA A 215 -11.76 -10.19 0.54
C ALA A 215 -13.16 -9.56 0.39
N ALA A 216 -14.12 -9.96 1.22
CA ALA A 216 -15.47 -9.37 1.22
C ALA A 216 -15.44 -7.86 1.53
N TRP A 217 -14.65 -7.43 2.51
CA TRP A 217 -14.49 -6.01 2.89
C TRP A 217 -13.92 -5.17 1.75
N LEU A 218 -12.89 -5.68 1.08
CA LEU A 218 -12.25 -5.00 -0.04
C LEU A 218 -13.16 -4.98 -1.27
N ASN A 219 -13.96 -6.02 -1.50
CA ASN A 219 -14.90 -6.07 -2.61
C ASN A 219 -16.14 -5.16 -2.40
N GLN A 220 -16.53 -4.89 -1.14
CA GLN A 220 -17.61 -3.95 -0.81
C GLN A 220 -17.23 -2.49 -1.07
N LYS A 221 -15.94 -2.19 -1.12
CA LYS A 221 -15.40 -0.88 -1.44
C LYS A 221 -14.65 -0.99 -2.76
N PRO A 222 -15.34 -0.95 -3.91
CA PRO A 222 -14.62 -0.80 -5.16
C PRO A 222 -13.78 0.47 -4.98
N TYR A 223 -12.51 0.41 -5.35
CA TYR A 223 -11.70 1.59 -5.59
C TYR A 223 -12.38 2.41 -6.70
N GLY A 224 -13.47 3.11 -6.38
CA GLY A 224 -14.42 3.70 -7.33
C GLY A 224 -15.92 3.41 -7.19
N GLY A 225 -16.39 2.77 -6.11
CA GLY A 225 -17.77 2.93 -5.60
C GLY A 225 -18.81 1.82 -5.82
N ASN A 226 -19.56 1.52 -4.75
CA ASN A 226 -21.02 1.49 -4.79
C ASN A 226 -21.57 2.14 -3.48
N PRO A 227 -22.35 3.25 -3.54
CA PRO A 227 -22.74 4.06 -2.37
C PRO A 227 -23.88 3.48 -1.51
N LEU A 228 -24.10 2.16 -1.50
CA LEU A 228 -25.35 1.56 -1.00
C LEU A 228 -25.31 1.00 0.43
N THR A 229 -24.31 1.35 1.23
CA THR A 229 -24.43 1.35 2.69
C THR A 229 -24.28 2.78 3.19
N GLN A 230 -25.34 3.28 3.84
CA GLN A 230 -25.51 4.66 4.32
C GLN A 230 -24.55 4.98 5.48
N GLU A 231 -23.23 4.99 5.24
CA GLU A 231 -22.23 5.25 6.27
C GLU A 231 -21.50 6.56 5.96
N GLU A 232 -22.13 7.67 6.37
CA GLU A 232 -21.58 9.03 6.55
C GLU A 232 -20.86 9.64 5.31
N PRO A 233 -21.30 10.77 4.72
CA PRO A 233 -20.62 11.38 3.56
C PRO A 233 -19.10 11.54 3.74
N LEU A 234 -18.30 11.37 2.68
CA LEU A 234 -16.83 11.48 2.70
C LEU A 234 -16.34 12.69 3.51
N VAL A 235 -16.91 13.86 3.20
CA VAL A 235 -16.61 15.12 3.88
C VAL A 235 -16.82 14.99 5.40
N ALA A 236 -17.96 14.44 5.84
CA ALA A 236 -18.25 14.26 7.26
C ALA A 236 -17.25 13.31 7.95
N ARG A 237 -16.87 12.20 7.31
CA ARG A 237 -15.86 11.27 7.85
C ARG A 237 -14.50 11.94 8.02
N LEU A 238 -14.05 12.68 7.02
CA LEU A 238 -12.76 13.38 7.08
C LEU A 238 -12.80 14.57 8.06
N THR A 239 -13.90 15.31 8.12
CA THR A 239 -14.09 16.39 9.11
C THR A 239 -14.05 15.85 10.53
N LYS A 240 -14.67 14.69 10.77
CA LYS A 240 -14.58 14.00 12.06
C LYS A 240 -13.14 13.64 12.41
N ARG A 241 -12.34 13.14 11.45
CA ARG A 241 -10.89 12.90 11.67
C ARG A 241 -10.14 14.20 11.98
N ALA A 242 -10.39 15.27 11.21
CA ALA A 242 -9.76 16.57 11.40
C ALA A 242 -10.11 17.22 12.76
N SER A 243 -11.25 16.87 13.37
CA SER A 243 -11.66 17.40 14.68
C SER A 243 -10.67 17.13 15.81
N PHE A 244 -9.78 16.13 15.65
CA PHE A 244 -8.75 15.77 16.62
C PHE A 244 -7.45 16.60 16.51
N ILE A 245 -7.36 17.54 15.58
CA ILE A 245 -6.25 18.50 15.49
C ILE A 245 -6.38 19.49 16.67
N GLU A 246 -5.31 19.74 17.42
CA GLU A 246 -5.33 20.61 18.60
C GLU A 246 -5.38 22.10 18.20
N THR A 247 -4.63 22.52 17.19
CA THR A 247 -4.57 23.91 16.75
C THR A 247 -5.82 24.31 15.94
N ASP A 248 -6.66 25.20 16.47
CA ASP A 248 -7.94 25.57 15.84
C ASP A 248 -7.79 26.18 14.43
N SER A 249 -6.83 27.09 14.21
CA SER A 249 -6.61 27.65 12.87
C SER A 249 -6.15 26.60 11.85
N LEU A 250 -5.38 25.60 12.28
CA LEU A 250 -4.97 24.48 11.42
C LEU A 250 -6.16 23.58 11.11
N LYS A 251 -7.00 23.31 12.12
CA LYS A 251 -8.24 22.54 11.98
C LYS A 251 -9.21 23.20 11.00
N GLU A 252 -9.40 24.51 11.10
CA GLU A 252 -10.21 25.31 10.16
C GLU A 252 -9.68 25.18 8.72
N ASN A 253 -8.38 25.40 8.50
CA ASN A 253 -7.76 25.25 7.17
C ASN A 253 -7.93 23.83 6.59
N VAL A 254 -7.79 22.79 7.43
CA VAL A 254 -7.97 21.40 7.01
C VAL A 254 -9.43 21.13 6.66
N CYS A 255 -10.39 21.61 7.45
CA CYS A 255 -11.82 21.49 7.15
C CYS A 255 -12.21 22.22 5.87
N GLU A 256 -11.65 23.41 5.63
CA GLU A 256 -11.82 24.13 4.36
C GLU A 256 -11.30 23.29 3.18
N ALA A 257 -10.08 22.74 3.28
CA ALA A 257 -9.52 21.86 2.26
C ALA A 257 -10.39 20.61 1.99
N ILE A 258 -10.95 20.01 3.04
CA ILE A 258 -11.88 18.86 2.93
C ILE A 258 -13.16 19.24 2.19
N SER A 259 -13.65 20.48 2.32
CA SER A 259 -14.87 20.93 1.63
C SER A 259 -14.75 20.94 0.10
N TYR A 260 -13.52 20.98 -0.42
CA TYR A 260 -13.22 20.87 -1.85
C TYR A 260 -13.09 19.41 -2.34
N LEU A 261 -13.29 18.39 -1.49
CA LEU A 261 -13.16 16.99 -1.90
C LEU A 261 -14.43 16.47 -2.60
N ASP A 262 -14.69 17.06 -3.76
CA ASP A 262 -15.72 16.65 -4.72
C ASP A 262 -15.11 16.43 -6.12
N VAL A 263 -15.89 15.86 -7.05
CA VAL A 263 -15.42 15.54 -8.41
C VAL A 263 -14.94 16.79 -9.18
N GLU A 264 -15.42 17.98 -8.82
CA GLU A 264 -15.03 19.22 -9.50
C GLU A 264 -13.74 19.82 -8.94
N HIS A 265 -13.46 19.64 -7.64
CA HIS A 265 -12.39 20.36 -6.95
C HIS A 265 -11.41 19.47 -6.18
N VAL A 266 -11.47 18.14 -6.35
CA VAL A 266 -10.62 17.17 -5.65
C VAL A 266 -9.14 17.52 -5.66
N ASP A 267 -8.63 17.99 -6.79
CA ASP A 267 -7.23 18.38 -6.95
C ASP A 267 -6.88 19.59 -6.08
N ILE A 268 -7.79 20.57 -5.97
CA ILE A 268 -7.68 21.73 -5.09
C ILE A 268 -7.69 21.29 -3.64
N GLY A 269 -8.68 20.50 -3.23
CA GLY A 269 -8.79 20.03 -1.84
C GLY A 269 -7.57 19.24 -1.39
N LEU A 270 -7.11 18.30 -2.22
CA LEU A 270 -5.92 17.51 -1.91
C LEU A 270 -4.61 18.32 -2.03
N PHE A 271 -4.54 19.37 -2.85
CA PHE A 271 -3.42 20.31 -2.86
C PHE A 271 -3.38 21.14 -1.57
N LEU A 272 -4.51 21.69 -1.13
CA LEU A 272 -4.61 22.47 0.10
C LEU A 272 -4.20 21.63 1.32
N LEU A 273 -4.65 20.38 1.42
CA LEU A 273 -4.19 19.46 2.47
C LEU A 273 -2.68 19.25 2.44
N SER A 274 -2.08 19.08 1.27
CA SER A 274 -0.62 18.94 1.14
C SER A 274 0.16 20.18 1.58
N ARG A 275 -0.41 21.37 1.37
CA ARG A 275 0.16 22.66 1.79
C ARG A 275 0.11 22.82 3.31
N GLU A 276 -1.01 22.44 3.94
CA GLU A 276 -1.13 22.48 5.40
C GLU A 276 -0.18 21.47 6.06
N PHE A 277 -0.02 20.28 5.47
CA PHE A 277 1.00 19.30 5.88
C PHE A 277 2.42 19.86 5.83
N GLU A 278 2.82 20.46 4.71
CA GLU A 278 4.14 21.09 4.57
C GLU A 278 4.36 22.21 5.61
N THR A 279 3.30 22.98 5.87
CA THR A 279 3.32 24.09 6.83
C THR A 279 3.49 23.62 8.27
N VAL A 280 2.69 22.66 8.74
CA VAL A 280 2.79 22.14 10.11
C VAL A 280 4.12 21.45 10.36
N LEU A 281 4.63 20.70 9.37
CA LEU A 281 5.92 20.07 9.43
C LEU A 281 7.07 21.09 9.57
N SER A 282 7.02 22.17 8.77
CA SER A 282 8.01 23.26 8.86
C SER A 282 7.98 23.96 10.23
N LYS A 283 6.77 24.23 10.75
CA LYS A 283 6.57 24.84 12.08
C LYS A 283 7.15 23.95 13.18
N TYR A 284 6.85 22.65 13.14
CA TYR A 284 7.39 21.67 14.07
C TYR A 284 8.93 21.65 14.07
N LEU A 285 9.57 21.49 12.91
CA LEU A 285 11.03 21.39 12.83
C LEU A 285 11.72 22.66 13.35
N LYS A 286 11.23 23.84 12.97
CA LYS A 286 11.76 25.12 13.47
C LYS A 286 11.65 25.24 14.99
N ARG A 287 10.51 24.84 15.56
CA ARG A 287 10.27 24.87 17.00
C ARG A 287 11.13 23.84 17.73
N ALA A 288 11.17 22.60 17.26
CA ALA A 288 11.98 21.54 17.83
C ALA A 288 13.47 21.93 17.86
N ARG A 289 13.99 22.59 16.81
CA ARG A 289 15.34 23.14 16.81
C ARG A 289 15.54 24.23 17.86
N ALA A 290 14.60 25.17 17.98
CA ALA A 290 14.67 26.24 18.98
C ALA A 290 14.68 25.71 20.43
N PHE A 291 14.08 24.54 20.67
CA PHE A 291 14.07 23.85 21.96
C PHE A 291 15.23 22.85 22.14
N GLY A 292 16.22 22.84 21.23
CA GLY A 292 17.36 21.92 21.30
C GLY A 292 16.99 20.44 21.13
N ARG A 293 15.82 20.14 20.55
CA ARG A 293 15.36 18.77 20.29
C ARG A 293 15.89 18.18 18.99
N LEU A 294 16.41 19.01 18.10
CA LEU A 294 17.05 18.58 16.85
C LEU A 294 18.55 18.85 16.92
N HIS A 295 19.36 17.84 16.61
CA HIS A 295 20.81 17.98 16.53
C HIS A 295 21.24 18.66 15.23
N SER A 296 20.51 18.35 14.15
CA SER A 296 20.67 18.90 12.81
C SER A 296 20.48 20.41 12.74
N THR A 297 21.30 21.06 11.91
CA THR A 297 21.02 22.42 11.45
C THR A 297 19.87 22.40 10.45
N LEU A 298 19.01 23.44 10.50
CA LEU A 298 17.95 23.62 9.51
C LEU A 298 18.49 24.50 8.37
N PRO A 299 18.28 24.14 7.11
CA PRO A 299 18.58 25.03 6.00
C PRO A 299 17.68 26.27 6.04
N THR A 300 18.16 27.37 5.45
CA THR A 300 17.39 28.63 5.33
C THR A 300 16.04 28.40 4.63
N HIS A 301 16.03 27.54 3.61
CA HIS A 301 14.83 27.12 2.89
C HIS A 301 14.55 25.65 3.17
N LEU A 302 13.47 25.39 3.91
CA LEU A 302 13.01 24.04 4.22
C LEU A 302 12.08 23.55 3.11
N THR A 303 12.64 22.84 2.14
CA THR A 303 11.83 22.08 1.17
C THR A 303 11.28 20.81 1.85
N MET A 304 10.16 20.29 1.36
CA MET A 304 9.60 19.04 1.88
C MET A 304 10.61 17.86 1.87
N SER A 305 11.45 17.75 0.83
CA SER A 305 12.52 16.74 0.78
C SER A 305 13.55 16.89 1.90
N ALA A 306 13.96 18.14 2.17
CA ALA A 306 14.88 18.44 3.26
C ALA A 306 14.24 18.14 4.62
N MET A 307 12.96 18.48 4.81
CA MET A 307 12.22 18.21 6.04
C MET A 307 12.11 16.72 6.33
N ILE A 308 11.73 15.90 5.34
CA ILE A 308 11.65 14.44 5.49
C ILE A 308 13.03 13.84 5.81
N SER A 309 14.09 14.31 5.15
CA SER A 309 15.45 13.84 5.42
C SER A 309 15.92 14.16 6.85
N ILE A 310 15.55 15.34 7.37
CA ILE A 310 15.85 15.74 8.75
C ILE A 310 15.08 14.86 9.74
N LEU A 311 13.77 14.68 9.55
CA LEU A 311 12.96 13.82 10.42
C LEU A 311 13.52 12.40 10.51
N ASN A 312 13.91 11.84 9.36
CA ASN A 312 14.48 10.50 9.28
C ASN A 312 15.83 10.42 10.02
N ARG A 313 16.72 11.41 9.81
CA ARG A 313 18.03 11.44 10.48
C ARG A 313 17.91 11.60 12.00
N GLU A 314 16.92 12.34 12.48
CA GLU A 314 16.66 12.54 13.90
C GLU A 314 15.82 11.41 14.53
N GLY A 315 15.42 10.39 13.74
CA GLY A 315 14.62 9.26 14.23
C GLY A 315 13.21 9.62 14.70
N ILE A 316 12.67 10.75 14.22
CA ILE A 316 11.34 11.25 14.62
C ILE A 316 10.22 10.46 13.92
N ILE A 317 10.53 9.94 12.74
CA ILE A 317 9.64 9.09 11.95
C ILE A 317 10.35 7.77 11.67
N THR A 318 9.59 6.69 11.74
CA THR A 318 10.02 5.37 11.27
C THR A 318 9.42 5.03 9.91
N ASP A 319 8.27 5.62 9.59
CA ASP A 319 7.58 5.40 8.32
C ASP A 319 7.99 6.41 7.25
N ARG A 320 9.18 6.17 6.69
CA ARG A 320 9.70 7.00 5.59
C ARG A 320 8.88 6.86 4.31
N ALA A 321 8.26 5.71 4.10
CA ALA A 321 7.55 5.39 2.88
C ALA A 321 6.31 6.27 2.72
N ILE A 322 5.49 6.42 3.77
CA ILE A 322 4.31 7.29 3.70
C ILE A 322 4.71 8.76 3.47
N LEU A 323 5.78 9.26 4.10
CA LEU A 323 6.19 10.64 3.82
C LEU A 323 6.72 10.82 2.39
N ALA A 324 7.39 9.80 1.84
CA ALA A 324 7.79 9.81 0.44
C ALA A 324 6.56 9.81 -0.50
N PHE A 325 5.51 9.05 -0.17
CA PHE A 325 4.22 9.05 -0.87
C PHE A 325 3.61 10.44 -0.93
N LEU A 326 3.41 11.06 0.23
CA LEU A 326 2.76 12.37 0.34
C LEU A 326 3.57 13.43 -0.39
N LYS A 327 4.91 13.32 -0.33
CA LYS A 327 5.81 14.18 -1.09
C LYS A 327 5.60 14.07 -2.60
N GLU A 328 5.51 12.85 -3.11
CA GLU A 328 5.25 12.58 -4.53
C GLU A 328 3.89 13.15 -4.94
N LYS A 329 2.82 12.85 -4.19
CA LYS A 329 1.45 13.33 -4.46
C LYS A 329 1.35 14.85 -4.47
N ARG A 330 2.10 15.54 -3.60
CA ARG A 330 2.19 17.00 -3.60
C ARG A 330 2.92 17.51 -4.83
N ASN A 331 4.06 16.90 -5.20
CA ASN A 331 4.84 17.33 -6.34
C ASN A 331 4.11 17.12 -7.68
N GLU A 332 3.41 15.99 -7.83
CA GLU A 332 2.53 15.72 -8.97
C GLU A 332 1.57 16.90 -9.16
N ARG A 333 0.88 17.33 -8.10
CA ARG A 333 -0.12 18.42 -8.18
C ARG A 333 0.45 19.83 -8.31
N ALA A 334 1.62 20.09 -7.73
CA ALA A 334 2.25 21.41 -7.79
C ALA A 334 2.81 21.74 -9.17
N HIS A 335 3.05 20.72 -10.01
CA HIS A 335 3.72 20.87 -11.30
C HIS A 335 2.90 20.33 -12.49
N SER A 336 1.73 19.72 -12.26
CA SER A 336 0.84 19.27 -13.33
C SER A 336 -0.06 20.38 -13.85
N SER A 337 -0.54 20.22 -15.09
CA SER A 337 -1.70 20.97 -15.57
C SER A 337 -2.96 20.62 -14.78
N MET A 338 -3.99 21.45 -14.88
CA MET A 338 -5.30 21.15 -14.31
C MET A 338 -5.81 19.79 -14.85
N PRO A 339 -6.23 18.86 -13.98
CA PRO A 339 -6.68 17.55 -14.42
C PRO A 339 -8.02 17.63 -15.17
N SER A 340 -8.16 16.78 -16.18
CA SER A 340 -9.41 16.54 -16.88
C SER A 340 -10.51 16.02 -15.94
N LEU A 341 -11.77 16.04 -16.38
CA LEU A 341 -12.87 15.47 -15.60
C LEU A 341 -12.69 13.96 -15.34
N ALA A 342 -12.13 13.21 -16.29
CA ALA A 342 -11.86 11.79 -16.14
C ALA A 342 -10.82 11.54 -15.04
N GLU A 343 -9.72 12.30 -15.06
CA GLU A 343 -8.68 12.24 -14.02
C GLU A 343 -9.23 12.65 -12.65
N ARG A 344 -10.08 13.68 -12.56
CA ARG A 344 -10.72 14.06 -11.29
C ARG A 344 -11.63 12.98 -10.72
N LYS A 345 -12.41 12.29 -11.57
CA LYS A 345 -13.21 11.13 -11.12
C LYS A 345 -12.33 10.03 -10.56
N LEU A 346 -11.22 9.71 -11.23
CA LEU A 346 -10.24 8.73 -10.74
C LEU A 346 -9.58 9.18 -9.42
N LEU A 347 -9.23 10.46 -9.31
CA LEU A 347 -8.70 11.02 -8.06
C LEU A 347 -9.71 10.89 -6.91
N MET A 348 -11.00 11.07 -7.16
CA MET A 348 -12.03 10.88 -6.14
C MET A 348 -12.10 9.45 -5.61
N ASN A 349 -11.79 8.45 -6.42
CA ASN A 349 -11.77 7.05 -5.98
C ASN A 349 -10.76 6.82 -4.84
N ASN A 350 -9.68 7.61 -4.83
CA ASN A 350 -8.60 7.52 -3.85
C ASN A 350 -8.54 8.72 -2.89
N ALA A 351 -9.45 9.69 -3.02
CA ALA A 351 -9.40 10.94 -2.29
C ALA A 351 -9.50 10.73 -0.77
N GLU A 352 -10.37 9.81 -0.32
CA GLU A 352 -10.50 9.49 1.10
C GLU A 352 -9.19 9.00 1.71
N PHE A 353 -8.51 8.09 1.01
CA PHE A 353 -7.25 7.53 1.48
C PHE A 353 -6.15 8.59 1.54
N VAL A 354 -5.95 9.32 0.44
CA VAL A 354 -4.88 10.34 0.38
C VAL A 354 -5.16 11.49 1.34
N ALA A 355 -6.40 11.98 1.41
CA ALA A 355 -6.79 13.02 2.35
C ALA A 355 -6.65 12.54 3.80
N GLY A 356 -7.08 11.31 4.09
CA GLY A 356 -6.92 10.68 5.40
C GLY A 356 -5.46 10.66 5.85
N LEU A 357 -4.54 10.20 4.99
CA LEU A 357 -3.10 10.21 5.29
C LEU A 357 -2.57 11.61 5.58
N TYR A 358 -2.95 12.63 4.79
CA TYR A 358 -2.56 14.01 5.09
C TYR A 358 -3.07 14.46 6.45
N ILE A 359 -4.35 14.22 6.77
CA ILE A 359 -4.96 14.64 8.05
C ILE A 359 -4.26 13.94 9.23
N ASP A 360 -4.00 12.64 9.12
CA ASP A 360 -3.37 11.85 10.18
C ASP A 360 -1.94 12.36 10.47
N TRP A 361 -1.16 12.67 9.43
CA TRP A 361 0.18 13.24 9.59
C TRP A 361 0.18 14.71 10.00
N ILE A 362 -0.80 15.51 9.55
CA ILE A 362 -0.99 16.88 10.04
C ILE A 362 -1.23 16.86 11.54
N LYS A 363 -2.15 16.00 12.00
CA LYS A 363 -2.43 15.81 13.41
C LYS A 363 -1.18 15.38 14.18
N TYR A 364 -0.45 14.38 13.69
CA TYR A 364 0.76 13.90 14.36
C TYR A 364 1.78 15.03 14.61
N PHE A 365 2.06 15.86 13.60
CA PHE A 365 2.99 16.97 13.76
C PHE A 365 2.44 18.14 14.59
N ASP A 366 1.12 18.35 14.57
CA ASP A 366 0.45 19.31 15.45
C ASP A 366 0.58 18.89 16.93
N ASP A 367 0.29 17.63 17.25
CA ASP A 367 0.45 17.07 18.60
C ASP A 367 1.92 17.20 19.09
N LEU A 368 2.88 16.87 18.22
CA LEU A 368 4.30 17.05 18.52
C LEU A 368 4.66 18.51 18.76
N TYR A 369 4.16 19.44 17.96
CA TYR A 369 4.38 20.88 18.13
C TYR A 369 3.79 21.39 19.46
N MET A 370 2.58 20.95 19.82
CA MET A 370 1.91 21.33 21.06
C MET A 370 2.60 20.74 22.30
N SER A 371 3.14 19.52 22.19
CA SER A 371 3.91 18.90 23.28
C SER A 371 5.17 19.69 23.67
N LEU A 372 5.73 20.47 22.75
CA LEU A 372 6.89 21.34 23.03
C LEU A 372 6.52 22.54 23.93
N HIS A 373 5.24 22.93 24.00
CA HIS A 373 4.77 24.02 24.86
C HIS A 373 4.55 23.58 26.31
N LYS A 374 4.13 22.32 26.52
CA LYS A 374 3.74 21.79 27.84
C LYS A 374 4.94 21.48 28.77
N LYS A 375 6.18 21.64 28.30
CA LYS A 375 7.42 21.32 29.06
C LYS A 375 8.17 22.55 29.61
N GLN A 376 7.50 23.70 29.69
CA GLN A 376 7.96 24.87 30.46
C GLN A 376 7.22 24.88 31.79
#